data_AF-A0A2Z6AC53-F1
#
_entry.id   AF-A0A2Z6AC53-F1
#
_cell.length_a   1.000
_cell.length_b   1.000
_cell.length_c   1.000
_cell.angle_alpha   90.00
_cell.angle_beta   90.00
_cell.angle_gamma   90.00
#
_symmetry.space_group_name_H-M   'P 1'
#
loop_
_entity.id
_entity.type
_entity.pdbx_description
1 polymer ?
#
loop_
_entity_poly.entity_id
_entity_poly.type
_entity_poly.pdbx_seq_one_letter_code
_entity_poly.pdbx_strand_id
1 'polypeptide(L)'
;MRNLPSPPALSLIELDAPVVCLGDFNVMPTDLDVYAPDRWREDALFAPEIRAAYARLIDQGWQDALRHRHSHETIYTFWKYLRQSFARNAGYGLTISC
;
A
#
# COMPACT_ATOMS: atom_id res chain seq x y z
N MET A 1 -31.41 17.90 -21.98
CA MET A 1 -30.61 16.86 -21.30
C MET A 1 -30.13 15.89 -22.36
N ARG A 2 -28.83 15.91 -22.69
CA ARG A 2 -28.26 14.95 -23.65
C ARG A 2 -28.04 13.63 -22.91
N ASN A 3 -28.71 12.57 -23.35
CA ASN A 3 -28.35 11.19 -22.99
C ASN A 3 -26.98 10.91 -23.60
N LEU A 4 -25.93 11.15 -22.82
CA LEU A 4 -24.61 10.60 -23.13
C LEU A 4 -24.65 9.11 -22.74
N PRO A 5 -24.28 8.18 -23.63
CA PRO A 5 -24.03 6.81 -23.22
C PRO A 5 -22.98 6.84 -22.11
N SER A 6 -23.20 6.09 -21.03
CA SER A 6 -22.19 5.87 -20.00
C SER A 6 -20.92 5.43 -20.72
N PRO A 7 -19.78 6.14 -20.57
CA PRO A 7 -18.54 5.66 -21.14
C PRO A 7 -18.28 4.24 -20.58
N PRO A 8 -17.63 3.34 -21.35
CA PRO A 8 -17.03 2.16 -20.73
C PRO A 8 -16.23 2.64 -19.52
N ALA A 9 -16.29 1.93 -18.40
CA ALA A 9 -15.66 2.36 -17.16
C ALA A 9 -14.18 2.71 -17.45
N LEU A 10 -13.88 4.00 -17.54
CA LEU A 10 -12.52 4.48 -17.77
C LEU A 10 -11.73 4.10 -16.53
N SER A 11 -10.58 3.48 -16.72
CA SER A 11 -9.66 3.29 -15.60
C SER A 11 -9.21 4.67 -15.11
N LEU A 12 -8.98 4.81 -13.80
CA LEU A 12 -8.52 6.09 -13.23
C LEU A 12 -7.17 6.54 -13.83
N ILE A 13 -6.38 5.60 -14.38
CA ILE A 13 -5.09 5.86 -15.03
C ILE A 13 -5.25 6.51 -16.40
N GLU A 14 -6.37 6.30 -17.09
CA GLU A 14 -6.66 6.88 -18.42
C GLU A 14 -7.22 8.32 -18.34
N LEU A 15 -7.47 8.81 -17.12
CA LEU A 15 -7.97 10.16 -16.92
C LEU A 15 -6.84 11.18 -17.17
N ASP A 16 -7.10 12.17 -18.02
CA ASP A 16 -6.19 13.32 -18.22
C ASP A 16 -6.30 14.33 -17.06
N ALA A 17 -6.10 13.84 -15.84
CA ALA A 17 -6.08 14.62 -14.61
C ALA A 17 -5.19 13.93 -13.56
N PRO A 18 -4.56 14.69 -12.64
CA PRO A 18 -3.87 14.09 -11.50
C PRO A 18 -4.84 13.30 -10.62
N VAL A 19 -4.50 12.04 -10.33
CA VAL A 19 -5.28 11.16 -9.45
C VAL A 19 -4.43 10.71 -8.29
N VAL A 20 -5.01 10.75 -7.09
CA VAL A 20 -4.42 10.22 -5.87
C VAL A 20 -5.36 9.15 -5.33
N CYS A 21 -4.85 7.94 -5.15
CA CYS A 21 -5.53 6.88 -4.41
C CYS A 21 -4.88 6.82 -3.02
N LEU A 22 -5.59 7.17 -1.95
CA LEU A 22 -5.05 7.21 -0.60
C LEU A 22 -5.98 6.49 0.38
N GLY A 23 -5.38 5.75 1.31
CA GLY A 23 -6.10 5.00 2.32
C GLY A 23 -5.19 4.01 3.04
N ASP A 24 -5.81 3.09 3.78
CA ASP A 24 -5.14 1.96 4.42
C ASP A 24 -5.31 0.72 3.54
N PHE A 25 -4.25 0.34 2.83
CA PHE A 25 -4.27 -0.79 1.91
C PHE A 25 -4.11 -2.15 2.59
N ASN A 26 -3.79 -2.20 3.89
CA ASN A 26 -3.55 -3.44 4.63
C ASN A 26 -2.61 -4.42 3.89
N VAL A 27 -1.48 -3.90 3.42
CA VAL A 27 -0.43 -4.69 2.77
C VAL A 27 0.95 -4.25 3.28
N MET A 28 1.83 -5.23 3.45
CA MET A 28 3.26 -5.05 3.70
C MET A 28 4.03 -5.53 2.45
N PRO A 29 4.36 -4.64 1.48
CA PRO A 29 4.91 -5.04 0.19
C PRO A 29 6.27 -5.75 0.28
N THR A 30 7.12 -5.31 1.21
CA THR A 30 8.49 -5.80 1.39
C THR A 30 8.83 -6.05 2.85
N ASP A 31 9.95 -6.74 3.08
CA ASP A 31 10.50 -6.98 4.42
C ASP A 31 10.89 -5.67 5.13
N LEU A 32 11.06 -4.54 4.40
CA LEU A 32 11.30 -3.21 4.98
C LEU A 32 10.03 -2.61 5.62
N ASP A 33 8.85 -3.11 5.25
CA ASP A 33 7.57 -2.61 5.71
C ASP A 33 7.11 -3.30 7.00
N VAL A 34 7.95 -4.12 7.63
CA VAL A 34 7.55 -4.86 8.83
C VAL A 34 8.69 -5.05 9.81
N TYR A 35 8.41 -4.87 11.10
CA TYR A 35 9.34 -5.27 12.14
C TYR A 35 9.40 -6.80 12.27
N ALA A 36 10.62 -7.36 12.16
CA ALA A 36 10.90 -8.79 12.27
C ALA A 36 10.10 -9.64 11.25
N PRO A 37 10.37 -9.50 9.93
CA PRO A 37 9.55 -10.05 8.83
C PRO A 37 9.26 -11.54 8.94
N ASP A 38 10.19 -12.33 9.47
CA ASP A 38 10.01 -13.77 9.61
C ASP A 38 8.85 -14.17 10.53
N ARG A 39 8.42 -13.29 11.44
CA ARG A 39 7.25 -13.52 12.31
C ARG A 39 5.91 -13.34 11.60
N TRP A 40 5.92 -12.76 10.41
CA TRP A 40 4.72 -12.33 9.69
C TRP A 40 4.49 -13.14 8.41
N ARG A 41 5.30 -14.16 8.12
CA ARG A 41 5.18 -15.00 6.92
C ARG A 41 3.79 -15.61 6.73
N GLU A 42 3.06 -15.83 7.83
CA GLU A 42 1.70 -16.38 7.85
C GLU A 42 0.61 -15.32 8.10
N ASP A 43 0.98 -14.03 8.21
CA ASP A 43 0.02 -12.95 8.42
C ASP A 43 -0.65 -12.55 7.10
N ALA A 44 -1.95 -12.26 7.15
CA ALA A 44 -2.75 -11.92 5.98
C ALA A 44 -2.19 -10.72 5.20
N LEU A 45 -1.60 -9.73 5.90
CA LEU A 45 -1.06 -8.51 5.28
C LEU A 45 0.28 -8.77 4.57
N PHE A 46 0.94 -9.88 4.86
CA PHE A 46 2.23 -10.28 4.28
C PHE A 46 2.11 -11.49 3.33
N ALA A 47 0.90 -12.00 3.16
CA ALA A 47 0.62 -13.16 2.34
C ALA A 47 1.09 -12.91 0.89
N PRO A 48 1.71 -13.91 0.22
CA PRO A 48 2.24 -13.75 -1.13
C PRO A 48 1.23 -13.20 -2.14
N GLU A 49 -0.04 -13.60 -2.04
CA GLU A 49 -1.14 -13.18 -2.89
C GLU A 49 -1.49 -11.69 -2.74
N ILE A 50 -1.44 -11.15 -1.51
CA ILE A 50 -1.70 -9.73 -1.24
C ILE A 50 -0.53 -8.89 -1.75
N ARG A 51 0.71 -9.34 -1.52
CA ARG A 51 1.91 -8.69 -2.05
C ARG A 51 1.92 -8.68 -3.58
N ALA A 52 1.52 -9.78 -4.20
CA ALA A 52 1.37 -9.87 -5.64
C ALA A 52 0.25 -8.96 -6.17
N ALA A 53 -0.86 -8.81 -5.43
CA ALA A 53 -1.93 -7.87 -5.81
C ALA A 53 -1.45 -6.42 -5.77
N TYR A 54 -0.67 -6.05 -4.75
CA TYR A 54 -0.06 -4.73 -4.67
C TYR A 54 0.96 -4.50 -5.79
N ALA A 55 1.81 -5.48 -6.09
CA ALA A 55 2.74 -5.39 -7.22
C ALA A 55 2.00 -5.18 -8.55
N ARG A 56 0.90 -5.91 -8.79
CA ARG A 56 0.05 -5.69 -9.98
C ARG A 56 -0.59 -4.30 -10.02
N LEU A 57 -0.86 -3.68 -8.87
CA LEU A 57 -1.36 -2.30 -8.83
C LEU A 57 -0.27 -1.33 -9.30
N ILE A 58 0.96 -1.48 -8.82
CA ILE A 58 2.10 -0.68 -9.26
C ILE A 58 2.39 -0.89 -10.76
N ASP A 59 2.35 -2.14 -11.23
CA ASP A 59 2.58 -2.47 -12.65
C ASP A 59 1.54 -1.87 -13.61
N GLN A 60 0.35 -1.49 -13.11
CA GLN A 60 -0.64 -0.77 -13.92
C GLN A 60 -0.26 0.70 -14.19
N GLY A 61 0.75 1.24 -13.48
CA GLY A 61 1.20 2.62 -13.60
C GLY A 61 0.96 3.48 -12.37
N TRP A 62 0.47 2.90 -11.26
CA TRP A 62 0.39 3.58 -9.97
C TRP A 62 1.77 3.70 -9.33
N GLN A 63 2.02 4.80 -8.64
CA GLN A 63 3.25 5.02 -7.90
C GLN A 63 2.97 4.90 -6.39
N ASP A 64 3.86 4.24 -5.67
CA ASP A 64 3.95 4.35 -4.20
C ASP A 64 4.77 5.60 -3.87
N ALA A 65 4.14 6.69 -3.42
CA ALA A 65 4.85 7.92 -3.04
C ALA A 65 5.83 7.73 -1.87
N LEU A 66 5.50 6.89 -0.89
CA LEU A 66 6.37 6.69 0.27
C LEU A 66 7.67 6.03 -0.17
N ARG A 67 7.58 4.97 -0.98
CA ARG A 67 8.77 4.28 -1.51
C ARG A 67 9.50 5.09 -2.57
N HIS A 68 8.78 5.92 -3.33
CA HIS A 68 9.39 6.84 -4.28
C HIS A 68 10.23 7.92 -3.60
N ARG A 69 9.83 8.40 -2.42
CA ARG A 69 10.57 9.42 -1.65
C ARG A 69 11.60 8.84 -0.68
N HIS A 70 11.31 7.66 -0.12
CA HIS A 70 12.10 7.01 0.93
C HIS A 70 12.38 5.55 0.57
N SER A 71 13.16 5.35 -0.50
CA SER A 71 13.37 4.02 -1.10
C SER A 71 14.08 3.00 -0.20
N HIS A 72 14.82 3.47 0.81
CA HIS A 72 15.64 2.61 1.67
C HIS A 72 15.33 2.76 3.16
N GLU A 73 14.43 3.66 3.53
CA GLU A 73 14.09 3.90 4.94
C GLU A 73 13.01 2.94 5.42
N THR A 74 13.22 2.36 6.59
CA THR A 74 12.20 1.61 7.31
C THR A 74 11.23 2.60 7.96
N ILE A 75 10.01 2.67 7.42
CA ILE A 75 8.96 3.56 7.86
C ILE A 75 7.74 2.71 8.19
N TYR A 76 7.23 2.86 9.41
CA TYR A 76 6.01 2.18 9.86
C TYR A 76 4.88 3.20 9.99
N THR A 77 3.67 2.78 9.65
CA THR A 77 2.46 3.62 9.73
C THR A 77 1.47 3.08 10.76
N PHE A 78 1.69 1.86 11.27
CA PHE A 78 0.84 1.21 12.26
C PHE A 78 1.63 0.47 13.35
N TRP A 79 1.06 0.43 14.55
CA TRP A 79 1.56 -0.34 15.69
C TRP A 79 0.42 -1.05 16.42
N LYS A 80 0.59 -2.34 16.75
CA LYS A 80 -0.32 -3.05 17.66
C LYS A 80 -0.32 -2.36 19.02
N TYR A 81 -1.49 -2.18 19.63
CA TYR A 81 -1.61 -1.65 21.00
C TYR A 81 -0.89 -2.52 22.05
N LEU A 82 -0.76 -3.81 21.78
CA LEU A 82 -0.17 -4.77 22.70
C LEU A 82 1.34 -4.58 22.85
N ARG A 83 1.85 -4.95 24.03
CA ARG A 83 3.29 -5.05 24.34
C ARG A 83 4.08 -3.77 24.04
N GLN A 84 3.44 -2.61 24.18
CA GLN A 84 4.09 -1.30 23.98
C GLN A 84 4.79 -1.21 22.61
N SER A 85 4.16 -1.71 21.54
CA SER A 85 4.83 -1.83 20.23
C SER A 85 5.24 -0.46 19.67
N PHE A 86 4.45 0.60 19.90
CA PHE A 86 4.82 1.97 19.53
C PHE A 86 6.12 2.43 20.21
N ALA A 87 6.22 2.29 21.54
CA ALA A 87 7.39 2.72 22.30
C ALA A 87 8.68 1.95 21.92
N ARG A 88 8.54 0.72 21.42
CA ARG A 88 9.66 -0.12 20.96
C ARG A 88 9.94 0.00 19.47
N ASN A 89 9.20 0.86 18.77
CA ASN A 89 9.16 0.96 17.31
C ASN A 89 8.98 -0.40 16.59
N ALA A 90 8.21 -1.30 17.20
CA ALA A 90 7.86 -2.61 16.63
C ALA A 90 6.59 -2.48 15.77
N GLY A 91 6.70 -1.68 14.71
CA GLY A 91 5.59 -1.36 13.81
C GLY A 91 5.56 -2.19 12.55
N TYR A 92 4.57 -1.91 11.72
CA TYR A 92 4.52 -2.34 10.33
C TYR A 92 3.82 -1.28 9.48
N GLY A 93 4.16 -1.27 8.20
CA GLY A 93 3.59 -0.42 7.18
C GLY A 93 2.25 -0.98 6.76
N LEU A 94 1.21 -0.23 7.05
CA LEU A 94 -0.03 -0.25 6.29
C LEU A 94 0.14 0.83 5.22
N THR A 95 0.40 0.44 3.98
CA THR A 95 0.73 1.39 2.92
C THR A 95 -0.35 2.47 2.80
N ILE A 96 0.06 3.73 2.94
CA ILE A 96 -0.70 4.92 2.59
C ILE A 96 -0.17 5.38 1.24
N SER A 97 -0.89 5.10 0.15
CA SER A 97 -0.47 5.58 -1.17
C SER A 97 -0.85 7.05 -1.36
N CYS A 98 0.11 7.81 -1.86
CA CYS A 98 -0.07 8.93 -2.78
C CYS A 98 0.65 8.55 -4.07
#